data_AF-A0A318UGS3-F1
#
_entry.id   AF-A0A318UGS3-F1
#
_cell.length_a   1.000
_cell.length_b   1.000
_cell.length_c   1.000
_cell.angle_alpha   90.00
_cell.angle_beta   90.00
_cell.angle_gamma   90.00
#
_symmetry.space_group_name_H-M   'P 1'
#
loop_
_entity.id
_entity.type
_entity.pdbx_description
1 polymer ?
#
loop_
_entity_poly.entity_id
_entity_poly.type
_entity_poly.pdbx_seq_one_letter_code
_entity_poly.pdbx_strand_id
1 'polypeptide(L)'
;MKLIRYYYYRMYKYFSTGDVVPFFSTFTVISVFFYFNIITLIDIFLFIIGGVKVKLLVVESGVGRLWPALIFLPLYGLFYYYMKRLGHHDKIIDEFKDETKKQKLLSTLFVVTYFVGSIVLFVITFRMK
;
A
#
# COMPACT_ATOMS: atom_id res chain seq x y z
N MET A 1 -5.04 -13.47 6.23
CA MET A 1 -3.75 -13.17 5.56
C MET A 1 -3.70 -13.47 4.06
N LYS A 2 -4.53 -14.38 3.50
CA LYS A 2 -4.48 -14.74 2.07
C LYS A 2 -4.70 -13.55 1.12
N LEU A 3 -5.64 -12.65 1.43
CA LEU A 3 -5.90 -11.40 0.67
C LEU A 3 -4.69 -10.48 0.51
N ILE A 4 -3.89 -10.26 1.57
CA ILE A 4 -2.70 -9.40 1.52
C ILE A 4 -1.63 -10.00 0.61
N ARG A 5 -1.40 -11.31 0.74
CA ARG A 5 -0.48 -12.06 -0.13
C ARG A 5 -0.95 -12.02 -1.59
N TYR A 6 -2.27 -12.07 -1.78
CA TYR A 6 -2.91 -11.93 -3.07
C TYR A 6 -2.65 -10.56 -3.72
N TYR A 7 -2.88 -9.50 -2.95
CA TYR A 7 -2.63 -8.13 -3.37
C TYR A 7 -1.17 -7.93 -3.76
N TYR A 8 -0.24 -8.40 -2.91
CA TYR A 8 1.19 -8.39 -3.20
C TYR A 8 1.53 -9.12 -4.52
N TYR A 9 1.04 -10.34 -4.71
CA TYR A 9 1.32 -11.13 -5.91
C TYR A 9 0.88 -10.41 -7.20
N ARG A 10 -0.34 -9.86 -7.21
CA ARG A 10 -0.87 -9.14 -8.38
C ARG A 10 -0.06 -7.90 -8.69
N MET A 11 0.31 -7.13 -7.66
CA MET A 11 1.13 -5.93 -7.82
C MET A 11 2.54 -6.26 -8.33
N TYR A 12 3.18 -7.27 -7.74
CA TYR A 12 4.48 -7.72 -8.21
C TYR A 12 4.42 -8.22 -9.65
N LYS A 13 3.43 -9.03 -10.00
CA LYS A 13 3.27 -9.56 -11.36
C LYS A 13 3.06 -8.45 -12.39
N TYR A 14 2.26 -7.43 -12.04
CA TYR A 14 2.07 -6.25 -12.88
C TYR A 14 3.40 -5.54 -13.17
N PHE A 15 4.18 -5.20 -12.15
CA PHE A 15 5.45 -4.51 -12.33
C PHE A 15 6.56 -5.39 -12.90
N SER A 16 6.52 -6.71 -12.68
CA SER A 16 7.51 -7.64 -13.25
C SER A 16 7.50 -7.69 -14.78
N THR A 17 6.43 -7.19 -15.41
CA THR A 17 6.27 -7.20 -16.87
C THR A 17 6.79 -5.92 -17.54
N GLY A 18 7.12 -4.86 -16.78
CA GLY A 18 7.44 -3.55 -17.38
C GLY A 18 8.39 -2.64 -16.60
N ASP A 19 8.69 -2.91 -15.33
CA ASP A 19 9.58 -2.09 -14.52
C ASP A 19 10.99 -2.67 -14.38
N VAL A 20 11.98 -1.77 -14.31
CA VAL A 20 13.39 -2.11 -14.09
C VAL A 20 13.64 -2.69 -12.68
N VAL A 21 12.87 -2.25 -11.68
CA VAL A 21 12.99 -2.72 -10.28
C VAL A 21 11.61 -3.11 -9.71
N PRO A 22 11.03 -4.24 -10.14
CA PRO A 22 9.64 -4.61 -9.81
C PRO A 22 9.33 -4.66 -8.31
N PHE A 23 10.33 -5.08 -7.52
CA PHE A 23 10.22 -5.19 -6.06
C PHE A 23 10.05 -3.84 -5.37
N PHE A 24 10.80 -2.83 -5.83
CA PHE A 24 10.75 -1.48 -5.30
C PHE A 24 9.46 -0.77 -5.72
N SER A 25 9.04 -0.92 -6.98
CA SER A 25 7.76 -0.39 -7.46
C SER A 25 6.58 -0.98 -6.69
N THR A 26 6.59 -2.30 -6.46
CA THR A 26 5.56 -2.99 -5.67
C THR A 26 5.49 -2.43 -4.25
N PHE A 27 6.63 -2.28 -3.58
CA PHE A 27 6.70 -1.68 -2.25
C PHE A 27 6.16 -0.25 -2.25
N THR A 28 6.58 0.57 -3.21
CA THR A 28 6.21 1.99 -3.29
C THR A 28 4.70 2.13 -3.40
N VAL A 29 4.05 1.38 -4.29
CA VAL A 29 2.59 1.44 -4.42
C VAL A 29 1.91 0.96 -3.14
N ILE A 30 2.31 -0.18 -2.58
CA ILE A 30 1.72 -0.68 -1.32
C ILE A 30 1.84 0.38 -0.22
N SER A 31 3.00 1.03 -0.08
CA SER A 31 3.24 2.07 0.93
C SER A 31 2.40 3.32 0.70
N VAL A 32 2.23 3.79 -0.54
CA VAL A 32 1.36 4.95 -0.86
C VAL A 32 -0.09 4.65 -0.47
N PHE A 33 -0.59 3.47 -0.81
CA PHE A 33 -1.95 3.08 -0.45
C PHE A 33 -2.12 2.87 1.04
N PHE A 34 -1.14 2.27 1.71
CA PHE A 34 -1.14 2.15 3.16
C PHE A 34 -1.18 3.53 3.84
N TYR A 35 -0.38 4.48 3.34
CA TYR A 35 -0.37 5.86 3.83
C TYR A 35 -1.72 6.56 3.64
N PHE A 36 -2.33 6.47 2.46
CA PHE A 36 -3.67 7.01 2.22
C PHE A 36 -4.70 6.42 3.16
N ASN A 37 -4.73 5.09 3.31
CA ASN A 37 -5.69 4.44 4.20
C ASN A 37 -5.47 4.84 5.67
N ILE A 38 -4.21 4.98 6.14
CA ILE A 38 -3.93 5.47 7.49
C ILE A 38 -4.45 6.88 7.69
N ILE A 39 -4.18 7.80 6.75
CA ILE A 39 -4.69 9.18 6.84
C ILE A 39 -6.21 9.19 6.90
N THR A 40 -6.88 8.48 5.98
CA THR A 40 -8.34 8.39 5.94
C THR A 40 -8.89 7.84 7.26
N LEU A 41 -8.27 6.80 7.83
CA LEU A 41 -8.70 6.22 9.10
C LEU A 41 -8.53 7.21 10.27
N ILE A 42 -7.40 7.92 10.33
CA ILE A 42 -7.18 8.97 11.34
C ILE A 42 -8.23 10.07 11.20
N ASP A 43 -8.51 10.53 9.97
CA ASP A 43 -9.51 11.57 9.71
C ASP A 43 -10.92 11.13 10.14
N ILE A 44 -11.33 9.90 9.80
CA ILE A 44 -12.62 9.34 10.25
C ILE A 44 -12.68 9.23 11.78
N PHE A 45 -11.61 8.76 12.41
CA PHE A 45 -11.53 8.62 13.87
C PHE A 45 -11.66 9.98 14.57
N LEU A 46 -10.96 10.99 14.08
CA LEU A 46 -11.03 12.36 14.61
C LEU A 46 -12.39 13.01 14.39
N PHE A 47 -13.04 12.72 13.26
CA PHE A 47 -14.42 13.14 13.00
C PHE A 47 -15.39 12.56 14.04
N ILE A 48 -15.26 11.27 14.36
CA ILE A 48 -16.13 10.58 15.32
C ILE A 48 -15.95 11.12 16.76
N ILE A 49 -14.74 11.53 17.17
CA ILE A 49 -14.43 11.95 18.55
C ILE A 49 -14.65 13.46 18.78
N GLY A 50 -15.39 14.13 17.89
CA GLY A 50 -15.79 15.53 18.10
C GLY A 50 -14.87 16.57 17.47
N GLY A 51 -14.17 16.22 16.38
CA GLY A 51 -13.67 17.22 15.43
C GLY A 51 -12.39 17.94 15.86
N VAL A 52 -11.52 17.30 16.64
CA VAL A 52 -10.16 17.82 16.85
C VAL A 52 -9.46 17.81 15.49
N LYS A 53 -9.29 19.00 14.90
CA LYS A 53 -8.48 19.21 13.69
C LYS A 53 -7.02 18.96 14.04
N VAL A 54 -6.61 17.70 14.08
CA VAL A 54 -5.19 17.37 14.14
C VAL A 54 -4.60 17.81 12.81
N LYS A 55 -3.68 18.79 12.84
CA LYS A 55 -2.77 19.02 11.72
C LYS A 55 -1.94 17.75 11.57
N LEU A 56 -2.43 16.86 10.71
CA LEU A 56 -1.78 15.62 10.33
C LEU A 56 -0.48 16.02 9.62
N LEU A 57 0.58 16.11 10.42
CA LEU A 57 1.95 16.42 10.05
C LEU A 57 2.12 17.81 9.44
N VAL A 58 2.51 18.75 10.30
CA VAL A 58 3.07 20.03 9.87
C VAL A 58 4.33 19.70 9.06
N VAL A 59 4.24 19.77 7.73
CA VAL A 59 5.42 19.90 6.88
C VAL A 59 5.93 21.32 7.11
N GLU A 60 6.59 21.54 8.25
CA GLU A 60 7.29 22.78 8.51
C GLU A 60 8.40 22.92 7.46
N SER A 61 8.54 24.15 6.95
CA SER A 61 9.51 24.50 5.92
C SER A 61 10.93 24.07 6.32
N GLY A 62 11.65 23.43 5.39
CA GLY A 62 13.07 23.07 5.57
C GLY A 62 13.33 21.55 5.57
N VAL A 63 14.36 21.14 6.32
CA VAL A 63 14.88 19.74 6.42
C VAL A 63 13.82 18.77 6.94
N GLY A 64 12.80 19.28 7.65
CA GLY A 64 11.63 18.51 8.08
C GLY A 64 10.98 17.72 6.94
N ARG A 65 10.98 18.22 5.69
CA ARG A 65 10.41 17.51 4.51
C ARG A 65 11.03 16.14 4.21
N LEU A 66 12.21 15.83 4.76
CA LEU A 66 12.89 14.55 4.56
C LEU A 66 12.45 13.47 5.56
N TRP A 67 11.67 13.83 6.58
CA TRP A 67 11.15 12.87 7.57
C TRP A 67 10.42 11.66 6.95
N PRO A 68 9.63 11.78 5.86
CA PRO A 68 8.98 10.63 5.24
C PRO A 68 10.00 9.68 4.62
N ALA A 69 11.09 10.21 4.04
CA ALA A 69 12.15 9.41 3.45
C ALA A 69 12.93 8.62 4.51
N LEU A 70 13.15 9.21 5.70
CA LEU A 70 13.78 8.54 6.85
C LEU A 70 12.98 7.35 7.38
N ILE A 71 11.66 7.34 7.19
CA ILE A 71 10.80 6.19 7.55
C ILE A 71 10.67 5.22 6.37
N PHE A 72 10.58 5.75 5.15
CA PHE A 72 10.39 4.95 3.94
C PHE A 72 11.56 3.99 3.68
N LEU A 73 12.80 4.44 3.86
CA LEU A 73 13.99 3.61 3.60
C LEU A 73 14.11 2.41 4.57
N PRO A 74 14.01 2.57 5.91
CA PRO A 74 13.96 1.43 6.83
C PRO A 74 12.79 0.49 6.57
N LEU A 75 11.60 1.01 6.23
CA LEU A 75 10.45 0.18 5.89
C LEU A 75 10.70 -0.65 4.63
N TYR A 76 11.37 -0.07 3.62
CA TYR A 76 11.78 -0.83 2.44
C TYR A 76 12.81 -1.90 2.82
N GLY A 77 13.79 -1.58 3.67
CA GLY A 77 14.79 -2.54 4.16
C GLY A 77 14.14 -3.73 4.88
N LEU A 78 13.19 -3.46 5.78
CA LEU A 78 12.40 -4.50 6.45
C LEU A 78 11.58 -5.31 5.43
N PHE A 79 10.87 -4.65 4.53
CA PHE A 79 10.09 -5.32 3.49
C PHE A 79 10.97 -6.23 2.64
N TYR A 80 12.12 -5.75 2.19
CA TYR A 80 13.09 -6.53 1.42
C TYR A 80 13.59 -7.72 2.23
N TYR A 81 13.97 -7.52 3.49
CA TYR A 81 14.42 -8.58 4.37
C TYR A 81 13.36 -9.69 4.52
N TYR A 82 12.12 -9.33 4.86
CA TYR A 82 11.03 -10.29 4.99
C TYR A 82 10.73 -10.99 3.66
N MET A 83 10.59 -10.24 2.57
CA MET A 83 10.12 -10.82 1.31
C MET A 83 11.20 -11.63 0.60
N LYS A 84 12.43 -11.10 0.50
CA LYS A 84 13.55 -11.77 -0.19
C LYS A 84 14.36 -12.67 0.72
N ARG A 85 14.86 -12.18 1.87
CA ARG A 85 15.77 -12.99 2.70
C ARG A 85 15.07 -14.13 3.44
N LEU A 86 13.84 -13.95 3.90
CA LEU A 86 13.07 -15.03 4.53
C LEU A 86 12.27 -15.90 3.54
N GLY A 87 12.40 -15.65 2.23
CA GLY A 87 11.76 -16.44 1.18
C GLY A 87 10.23 -16.33 1.14
N HIS A 88 9.63 -15.30 1.74
CA HIS A 88 8.18 -15.11 1.68
C HIS A 88 7.69 -14.78 0.26
N HIS A 89 8.51 -14.10 -0.53
CA HIS A 89 8.23 -13.82 -1.93
C HIS A 89 7.99 -15.10 -2.72
N ASP A 90 8.97 -16.00 -2.72
CA ASP A 90 8.93 -17.22 -3.53
C ASP A 90 7.72 -18.08 -3.12
N LYS A 91 7.48 -18.22 -1.81
CA LYS A 91 6.27 -18.88 -1.28
C LYS A 91 4.96 -18.27 -1.78
N ILE A 92 4.91 -16.95 -1.95
CA ILE A 92 3.71 -16.27 -2.48
C ILE A 92 3.59 -16.47 -4.00
N ILE A 93 4.70 -16.39 -4.73
CA ILE A 93 4.70 -16.63 -6.18
C ILE A 93 4.23 -18.05 -6.48
N ASP A 94 4.78 -19.05 -5.80
CA ASP A 94 4.44 -20.45 -6.02
C ASP A 94 2.98 -20.76 -5.67
N GLU A 95 2.47 -20.19 -4.57
CA GLU A 95 1.06 -20.38 -4.18
C GLU A 95 0.06 -19.89 -5.25
N PHE A 96 0.40 -18.83 -5.97
CA PHE A 96 -0.49 -18.20 -6.94
C PHE A 96 -0.03 -18.36 -8.40
N LYS A 97 0.94 -19.24 -8.66
CA LYS A 97 1.46 -19.49 -10.01
C LYS A 97 0.42 -20.18 -10.89
N ASP A 98 -0.27 -21.17 -10.33
CA ASP A 98 -1.18 -22.08 -11.04
C ASP A 98 -2.66 -21.72 -10.87
N GLU A 99 -2.97 -20.44 -10.69
CA GLU A 99 -4.34 -20.01 -10.51
C GLU A 99 -5.17 -20.12 -11.79
N THR A 100 -6.40 -20.62 -11.61
CA THR A 100 -7.37 -20.70 -12.70
C THR A 100 -7.74 -19.30 -13.23
N LYS A 101 -8.19 -19.22 -14.49
CA LYS A 101 -8.65 -17.95 -15.11
C LYS A 101 -9.72 -17.24 -14.25
N LYS A 102 -10.63 -18.01 -13.64
CA LYS A 102 -11.68 -17.47 -12.75
C LYS A 102 -11.08 -16.84 -11.49
N GLN A 103 -10.19 -17.54 -10.79
CA GLN A 103 -9.49 -17.00 -9.62
C GLN A 103 -8.68 -15.75 -9.98
N LYS A 104 -8.05 -15.74 -11.16
CA LYS A 104 -7.31 -14.59 -11.67
C LYS A 104 -8.18 -13.36 -11.86
N LEU A 105 -9.35 -13.52 -12.48
CA LEU A 105 -10.28 -12.41 -12.68
C LEU A 105 -10.80 -11.86 -11.36
N LEU A 106 -11.31 -12.75 -10.51
CA LEU A 106 -12.00 -12.41 -9.27
C LEU A 106 -11.07 -11.68 -8.29
N SER A 107 -9.81 -12.08 -8.26
CA SER A 107 -8.81 -11.39 -7.47
C SER A 107 -8.31 -10.09 -8.04
N THR A 108 -8.15 -10.00 -9.36
CA THR A 108 -7.80 -8.73 -10.00
C THR A 108 -8.88 -7.71 -9.72
N LEU A 109 -10.15 -8.12 -9.76
CA LEU A 109 -11.29 -7.30 -9.36
C LEU A 109 -11.16 -6.84 -7.89
N PHE A 110 -10.85 -7.73 -6.95
CA PHE A 110 -10.63 -7.33 -5.55
C PHE A 110 -9.51 -6.29 -5.39
N VAL A 111 -8.40 -6.48 -6.08
CA VAL A 111 -7.26 -5.55 -6.04
C VAL A 111 -7.68 -4.18 -6.60
N VAL A 112 -8.35 -4.14 -7.76
CA VAL A 112 -8.83 -2.91 -8.38
C VAL A 112 -9.88 -2.22 -7.51
N THR A 113 -10.85 -2.95 -6.97
CA THR A 113 -11.88 -2.40 -6.07
C THR A 113 -11.25 -1.82 -4.81
N TYR A 114 -10.23 -2.48 -4.24
CA TYR A 114 -9.48 -1.92 -3.11
C TYR A 114 -8.77 -0.61 -3.49
N PHE A 115 -8.10 -0.57 -4.65
CA PHE A 115 -7.44 0.64 -5.14
C PHE A 115 -8.42 1.80 -5.34
N VAL A 116 -9.50 1.58 -6.08
CA VAL A 116 -10.53 2.58 -6.35
C VAL A 116 -11.19 3.00 -5.05
N GLY A 117 -11.53 2.04 -4.17
CA GLY A 117 -12.16 2.31 -2.88
C GLY A 117 -11.28 3.17 -1.97
N SER A 118 -9.99 2.85 -1.84
CA SER A 118 -9.06 3.66 -1.05
C SER A 118 -8.90 5.09 -1.59
N ILE A 119 -8.83 5.28 -2.91
CA ILE A 119 -8.77 6.61 -3.52
C ILE A 119 -10.07 7.38 -3.27
N VAL A 120 -11.22 6.77 -3.54
CA VAL A 120 -12.54 7.41 -3.38
C VAL A 120 -12.74 7.80 -1.91
N LEU A 121 -12.44 6.91 -0.97
CA LEU A 121 -12.53 7.20 0.47
C LEU A 121 -11.62 8.36 0.87
N PHE A 122 -10.37 8.36 0.40
CA PHE A 122 -9.42 9.44 0.65
C PHE A 122 -9.91 10.79 0.09
N VAL A 123 -10.42 10.81 -1.15
CA VAL A 123 -10.96 12.03 -1.77
C VAL A 123 -12.19 12.53 -1.01
N ILE A 124 -13.08 11.64 -0.57
CA ILE A 124 -14.25 12.01 0.24
C ILE A 124 -13.81 12.62 1.57
N THR A 125 -12.91 11.97 2.31
CA THR A 125 -12.41 12.50 3.60
C THR A 125 -11.67 13.82 3.42
N PHE A 126 -10.91 13.97 2.33
CA PHE A 126 -10.23 15.22 2.02
C PHE A 126 -11.22 16.36 1.73
N ARG A 127 -12.33 16.09 1.04
CA ARG A 127 -13.39 17.09 0.76
C ARG A 127 -14.24 17.46 1.98
N MET A 128 -14.25 16.62 3.01
CA MET A 128 -14.97 16.89 4.26
C MET A 128 -14.20 17.81 5.23
N LYS A 129 -12.94 18.12 4.93
CA LYS A 129 -12.10 19.07 5.70
C LYS A 129 -12.40 20.52 5.33
#